data_AF-A0A7S4T9K9-F1
#
_entry.id   AF-A0A7S4T9K9-F1
#
_cell.length_a   1.000
_cell.length_b   1.000
_cell.length_c   1.000
_cell.angle_alpha   90.00
_cell.angle_beta   90.00
_cell.angle_gamma   90.00
#
_symmetry.space_group_name_H-M   'P 1'
#
loop_
_entity.id
_entity.type
_entity.pdbx_description
1 polymer ?
#
loop_
_entity_poly.entity_id
_entity_poly.type
_entity_poly.pdbx_seq_one_letter_code
_entity_poly.pdbx_strand_id
1 'polypeptide(L)'
;LKPFGFKLRCAALRNGSALTPSSSRPLPEELMARQQQGRAEQARRGGRRLLRGLVLPAAALAAMAVVRRLVRPGMAEEVEPQVSFLGSKRREMADVARKSFPGAMTGSTVMARMLEKVEPYGVKWDNTVYGQSLCSDEINSDRGHLSVLLTKYFGHSFHLGGIGGAPYVGKTGFGAFSHHVPDDGHVVVVFGPHIGISPTGELGKFLRVGQSALSTSCGAVIAAYSQCTSGANLPADPQDMMQSWLRGQLKPHCREIERSVNPMKDLVMKAYREIEAEVMRIVNTDYGSGHLVLLGGIQINMPHSMRGFFAPMHFSIRSAGKEPVDLMSAFD
;
A
#
# COMPACT_ATOMS: atom_id res chain seq x y z
N LEU A 1 22.61 32.73 -6.80
CA LEU A 1 21.26 32.95 -7.38
C LEU A 1 20.44 33.81 -6.42
N LYS A 2 20.01 35.00 -6.85
CA LYS A 2 19.14 35.92 -6.08
C LYS A 2 17.72 35.33 -5.95
N PRO A 3 16.99 35.54 -4.83
CA PRO A 3 15.62 35.06 -4.71
C PRO A 3 14.62 36.08 -5.30
N PHE A 4 13.73 35.61 -6.17
CA PHE A 4 12.58 36.36 -6.68
C PHE A 4 11.44 36.31 -5.67
N GLY A 5 11.01 37.49 -5.20
CA GLY A 5 9.82 37.67 -4.36
C GLY A 5 8.56 37.85 -5.19
N PHE A 6 7.51 37.11 -4.85
CA PHE A 6 6.15 37.32 -5.37
C PHE A 6 5.31 38.06 -4.32
N LYS A 7 4.82 39.25 -4.68
CA LYS A 7 3.85 40.05 -3.92
C LYS A 7 2.44 39.55 -4.21
N LEU A 8 1.72 39.04 -3.21
CA LEU A 8 0.26 38.93 -3.25
C LEU A 8 -0.36 40.31 -2.98
N ARG A 9 -1.29 40.73 -3.85
CA ARG A 9 -2.21 41.85 -3.58
C ARG A 9 -3.52 41.29 -3.02
N CYS A 10 -3.80 41.60 -1.75
CA CYS A 10 -5.14 41.55 -1.19
C CYS A 10 -5.95 42.76 -1.72
N ALA A 11 -7.16 42.51 -2.21
CA ALA A 11 -8.19 43.52 -2.37
C ALA A 11 -9.32 43.19 -1.40
N ALA A 12 -9.67 44.18 -0.56
CA ALA A 12 -10.71 44.08 0.44
C ALA A 12 -11.78 45.16 0.19
N LEU A 13 -13.01 44.81 0.56
CA LEU A 13 -14.15 45.65 0.94
C LEU A 13 -14.95 46.33 -0.20
N ARG A 14 -16.29 46.17 -0.21
CA ARG A 14 -17.26 46.97 0.60
C ARG A 14 -18.72 46.61 0.25
N ASN A 15 -19.58 46.89 1.25
CA ASN A 15 -21.04 47.12 1.27
C ASN A 15 -21.75 46.09 2.16
N GLY A 16 -22.37 46.41 3.30
CA GLY A 16 -22.80 47.70 3.87
C GLY A 16 -24.31 47.87 3.75
N SER A 17 -25.07 47.47 4.77
CA SER A 17 -26.35 48.09 5.13
C SER A 17 -26.77 47.65 6.54
N ALA A 18 -27.03 48.65 7.37
CA ALA A 18 -27.53 48.55 8.74
C ALA A 18 -29.05 48.65 8.76
N LEU A 19 -29.70 47.98 9.70
CA LEU A 19 -31.07 48.27 10.13
C LEU A 19 -31.15 48.23 11.66
N THR A 20 -31.73 49.30 12.21
CA THR A 20 -31.93 49.63 13.63
C THR A 20 -33.15 48.91 14.25
N PRO A 21 -33.30 48.92 15.59
CA PRO A 21 -34.14 47.98 16.33
C PRO A 21 -35.54 48.52 16.66
N SER A 22 -36.54 47.64 16.81
CA SER A 22 -37.82 48.00 17.45
C SER A 22 -38.41 46.88 18.32
N SER A 23 -38.53 47.21 19.61
CA SER A 23 -39.61 46.92 20.56
C SER A 23 -40.18 45.49 20.71
N SER A 24 -39.93 44.97 21.90
CA SER A 24 -40.70 44.06 22.76
C SER A 24 -42.23 44.10 22.63
N ARG A 25 -42.86 42.91 22.58
CA ARG A 25 -44.11 42.55 23.30
C ARG A 25 -44.15 41.03 23.56
N PRO A 26 -44.86 40.56 24.61
CA PRO A 26 -44.67 39.24 25.21
C PRO A 26 -45.56 38.13 24.60
N LEU A 27 -45.10 36.89 24.77
CA LEU A 27 -45.80 35.65 24.39
C LEU A 27 -47.00 35.38 25.32
N PRO A 28 -48.17 34.93 24.79
CA PRO A 28 -49.27 34.45 25.63
C PRO A 28 -49.01 33.07 26.26
N GLU A 29 -49.34 32.95 27.53
CA GLU A 29 -49.38 31.73 28.33
C GLU A 29 -50.43 30.74 27.81
N GLU A 30 -50.04 29.77 26.97
CA GLU A 30 -50.88 28.59 26.72
C GLU A 30 -50.12 27.35 26.22
N LEU A 31 -48.86 27.17 26.66
CA LEU A 31 -48.02 26.02 26.24
C LEU A 31 -47.22 25.37 27.37
N MET A 32 -47.79 25.28 28.58
CA MET A 32 -47.18 24.57 29.72
C MET A 32 -48.17 23.62 30.44
N ALA A 33 -49.04 22.94 29.69
CA ALA A 33 -49.96 21.94 30.26
C ALA A 33 -50.26 20.72 29.34
N ARG A 34 -49.34 20.34 28.44
CA ARG A 34 -49.48 19.12 27.60
C ARG A 34 -48.18 18.32 27.44
N GLN A 35 -47.36 18.25 28.49
CA GLN A 35 -46.11 17.48 28.45
C GLN A 35 -45.90 16.52 29.65
N GLN A 36 -46.99 16.01 30.24
CA GLN A 36 -46.90 14.98 31.29
C GLN A 36 -47.87 13.78 31.17
N GLN A 37 -48.52 13.55 30.02
CA GLN A 37 -49.37 12.35 29.81
C GLN A 37 -49.00 11.47 28.60
N GLY A 38 -47.82 11.65 28.01
CA GLY A 38 -47.38 10.86 26.83
C GLY A 38 -46.35 9.76 27.08
N ARG A 39 -45.99 9.44 28.34
CA ARG A 39 -44.84 8.56 28.66
C ARG A 39 -45.17 7.19 29.27
N ALA A 40 -46.44 6.78 29.30
CA ALA A 40 -46.84 5.51 29.92
C ALA A 40 -47.46 4.46 28.96
N GLU A 41 -47.73 4.77 27.68
CA GLU A 41 -48.42 3.82 26.77
C GLU A 41 -47.58 3.23 25.63
N GLN A 42 -46.31 3.64 25.47
CA GLN A 42 -45.45 3.14 24.39
C GLN A 42 -44.53 1.97 24.77
N ALA A 43 -44.70 1.39 25.97
CA ALA A 43 -43.90 0.28 26.48
C ALA A 43 -44.58 -1.11 26.42
N ARG A 44 -45.74 -1.26 25.76
CA ARG A 44 -46.50 -2.54 25.74
C ARG A 44 -46.93 -3.09 24.37
N ARG A 45 -46.28 -2.67 23.28
CA ARG A 45 -46.48 -3.29 21.95
C ARG A 45 -45.16 -3.67 21.29
N GLY A 46 -44.51 -4.69 21.87
CA GLY A 46 -43.54 -5.51 21.14
C GLY A 46 -44.29 -6.47 20.20
N GLY A 47 -43.80 -6.63 18.98
CA GLY A 47 -44.34 -7.64 18.07
C GLY A 47 -43.89 -7.49 16.61
N ARG A 48 -42.73 -8.08 16.30
CA ARG A 48 -42.30 -8.55 14.97
C ARG A 48 -42.09 -7.48 13.88
N ARG A 49 -40.82 -7.20 13.54
CA ARG A 49 -40.41 -7.03 12.13
C ARG A 49 -38.91 -7.34 11.95
N LEU A 50 -38.64 -8.05 10.86
CA LEU A 50 -37.48 -8.84 10.47
C LEU A 50 -36.08 -8.23 10.66
N LEU A 51 -35.19 -9.04 11.23
CA LEU A 51 -33.74 -9.02 10.99
C LEU A 51 -33.46 -9.41 9.53
N ARG A 52 -32.95 -8.50 8.71
CA ARG A 52 -32.16 -8.86 7.52
C ARG A 52 -30.68 -8.77 7.91
N GLY A 53 -30.12 -9.93 8.22
CA GLY A 53 -28.71 -10.08 8.58
C GLY A 53 -27.80 -9.83 7.39
N LEU A 54 -26.69 -9.15 7.67
CA LEU A 54 -25.52 -9.05 6.80
C LEU A 54 -24.89 -10.45 6.72
N VAL A 55 -25.12 -11.19 5.63
CA VAL A 55 -24.39 -12.44 5.38
C VAL A 55 -22.98 -12.04 4.93
N LEU A 56 -21.99 -12.10 5.83
CA LEU A 56 -20.60 -12.15 5.39
C LEU A 56 -20.41 -13.46 4.61
N PRO A 57 -19.78 -13.44 3.42
CA PRO A 57 -19.51 -14.66 2.67
C PRO A 57 -18.62 -15.57 3.53
N ALA A 58 -18.94 -16.87 3.59
CA ALA A 58 -18.22 -17.86 4.39
C ALA A 58 -16.70 -17.86 4.15
N ALA A 59 -16.26 -17.45 2.95
CA ALA A 59 -14.85 -17.25 2.61
C ALA A 59 -14.14 -16.18 3.47
N ALA A 60 -14.83 -15.09 3.84
CA ALA A 60 -14.28 -14.04 4.70
C ALA A 60 -14.14 -14.50 6.16
N LEU A 61 -15.05 -15.35 6.63
CA LEU A 61 -15.00 -15.97 7.96
C LEU A 61 -13.88 -17.03 8.03
N ALA A 62 -13.67 -17.81 6.97
CA ALA A 62 -12.58 -18.78 6.88
C ALA A 62 -11.20 -18.10 6.86
N ALA A 63 -11.02 -17.05 6.07
CA ALA A 63 -9.78 -16.28 6.05
C ALA A 63 -9.47 -15.63 7.41
N MET A 64 -10.48 -15.11 8.11
CA MET A 64 -10.34 -14.56 9.46
C MET A 64 -9.99 -15.64 10.51
N ALA A 65 -10.49 -16.87 10.34
CA ALA A 65 -10.19 -17.99 11.24
C ALA A 65 -8.75 -18.50 11.08
N VAL A 66 -8.22 -18.54 9.85
CA VAL A 66 -6.81 -18.86 9.57
C VAL A 66 -5.89 -17.80 10.14
N VAL A 67 -6.20 -16.51 9.93
CA VAL A 67 -5.44 -15.40 10.53
C VAL A 67 -5.45 -15.46 12.05
N ARG A 68 -6.58 -15.81 12.69
CA ARG A 68 -6.65 -15.97 14.16
C ARG A 68 -5.85 -17.15 14.71
N ARG A 69 -5.66 -18.22 13.93
CA ARG A 69 -4.80 -19.35 14.34
C ARG A 69 -3.31 -19.06 14.22
N LEU A 70 -2.92 -18.13 13.35
CA LEU A 70 -1.52 -17.77 13.06
C LEU A 70 -1.04 -16.52 13.83
N VAL A 71 -1.93 -15.79 14.49
CA VAL A 71 -1.61 -14.55 15.21
C VAL A 71 -1.50 -14.80 16.72
N ARG A 72 -0.37 -14.41 17.31
CA ARG A 72 -0.16 -14.43 18.77
C ARG A 72 -1.29 -13.70 19.52
N PRO A 73 -1.71 -14.17 20.71
CA PRO A 73 -2.65 -13.42 21.55
C PRO A 73 -2.01 -12.08 21.98
N GLY A 74 -2.63 -10.96 21.59
CA GLY A 74 -2.16 -9.60 21.91
C GLY A 74 -2.31 -8.54 20.80
N MET A 75 -2.90 -8.86 19.65
CA MET A 75 -3.04 -7.94 18.50
C MET A 75 -4.50 -7.58 18.16
N ALA A 76 -5.34 -7.30 19.15
CA ALA A 76 -6.64 -6.72 18.88
C ALA A 76 -6.48 -5.21 18.61
N GLU A 77 -6.68 -4.79 17.37
CA GLU A 77 -6.65 -3.38 16.95
C GLU A 77 -8.05 -2.76 17.12
N GLU A 78 -8.13 -1.62 17.79
CA GLU A 78 -9.36 -0.86 18.03
C GLU A 78 -9.93 -0.33 16.71
N VAL A 79 -11.23 -0.56 16.49
CA VAL A 79 -11.98 -0.06 15.34
C VAL A 79 -12.80 1.14 15.80
N GLU A 80 -12.38 2.35 15.41
CA GLU A 80 -13.14 3.58 15.65
C GLU A 80 -14.11 3.87 14.49
N PRO A 81 -15.39 4.25 14.73
CA PRO A 81 -16.40 4.36 13.69
C PRO A 81 -16.62 5.80 13.19
N GLN A 82 -16.39 6.04 11.90
CA GLN A 82 -16.89 7.22 11.15
C GLN A 82 -17.38 6.74 9.76
N VAL A 83 -18.64 6.29 9.65
CA VAL A 83 -18.94 5.07 8.87
C VAL A 83 -19.60 5.25 7.48
N SER A 84 -20.16 6.40 7.08
CA SER A 84 -20.85 6.48 5.77
C SER A 84 -20.11 7.27 4.67
N PHE A 85 -19.72 8.52 4.94
CA PHE A 85 -19.08 9.39 3.94
C PHE A 85 -17.61 9.02 3.66
N LEU A 86 -16.87 8.58 4.67
CA LEU A 86 -15.53 8.02 4.49
C LEU A 86 -15.58 6.64 3.81
N GLY A 87 -16.67 5.90 3.98
CA GLY A 87 -16.84 4.58 3.39
C GLY A 87 -16.92 4.58 1.87
N SER A 88 -17.64 5.54 1.27
CA SER A 88 -17.77 5.67 -0.19
C SER A 88 -16.43 6.03 -0.84
N LYS A 89 -15.74 7.04 -0.29
CA LYS A 89 -14.43 7.49 -0.80
C LYS A 89 -13.36 6.41 -0.66
N ARG A 90 -13.36 5.65 0.44
CA ARG A 90 -12.47 4.49 0.62
C ARG A 90 -12.72 3.40 -0.43
N ARG A 91 -13.99 3.12 -0.73
CA ARG A 91 -14.36 2.16 -1.77
C ARG A 91 -13.90 2.62 -3.14
N GLU A 92 -14.14 3.88 -3.47
CA GLU A 92 -13.70 4.48 -4.73
C GLU A 92 -12.19 4.36 -4.93
N MET A 93 -11.38 4.71 -3.93
CA MET A 93 -9.92 4.60 -4.02
C MET A 93 -9.45 3.15 -4.12
N ALA A 94 -10.08 2.22 -3.40
CA ALA A 94 -9.80 0.79 -3.55
C ALA A 94 -10.15 0.29 -4.97
N ASP A 95 -11.22 0.82 -5.58
CA ASP A 95 -11.60 0.49 -6.95
C ASP A 95 -10.62 1.09 -7.96
N VAL A 96 -10.10 2.30 -7.73
CA VAL A 96 -9.00 2.87 -8.54
C VAL A 96 -7.78 1.95 -8.50
N ALA A 97 -7.39 1.49 -7.30
CA ALA A 97 -6.26 0.55 -7.16
C ALA A 97 -6.50 -0.75 -7.94
N ARG A 98 -7.66 -1.39 -7.80
CA ARG A 98 -7.99 -2.65 -8.48
C ARG A 98 -8.16 -2.53 -9.99
N LYS A 99 -8.73 -1.41 -10.47
CA LYS A 99 -8.84 -1.13 -11.91
C LYS A 99 -7.47 -0.87 -12.53
N SER A 100 -6.60 -0.17 -11.79
CA SER A 100 -5.24 0.13 -12.23
C SER A 100 -4.36 -1.11 -12.21
N PHE A 101 -4.48 -1.92 -11.15
CA PHE A 101 -3.67 -3.11 -10.90
C PHE A 101 -4.60 -4.27 -10.53
N PRO A 102 -5.03 -5.09 -11.51
CA PRO A 102 -5.82 -6.28 -11.25
C PRO A 102 -5.14 -7.18 -10.22
N GLY A 103 -5.91 -7.74 -9.29
CA GLY A 103 -5.37 -8.51 -8.16
C GLY A 103 -4.92 -7.68 -6.96
N ALA A 104 -4.94 -6.35 -7.03
CA ALA A 104 -4.61 -5.50 -5.88
C ALA A 104 -5.53 -5.78 -4.68
N MET A 105 -4.91 -6.15 -3.55
CA MET A 105 -5.59 -6.47 -2.31
C MET A 105 -4.81 -5.92 -1.10
N THR A 106 -5.41 -5.98 0.08
CA THR A 106 -4.73 -5.47 1.29
C THR A 106 -3.51 -6.30 1.63
N GLY A 107 -2.49 -5.70 2.24
CA GLY A 107 -1.29 -6.43 2.69
C GLY A 107 -1.61 -7.63 3.58
N SER A 108 -2.61 -7.52 4.47
CA SER A 108 -3.07 -8.64 5.31
C SER A 108 -3.65 -9.79 4.51
N THR A 109 -4.37 -9.51 3.41
CA THR A 109 -4.92 -10.55 2.53
C THR A 109 -3.80 -11.26 1.78
N VAL A 110 -2.84 -10.50 1.25
CA VAL A 110 -1.67 -11.08 0.56
C VAL A 110 -0.87 -11.97 1.52
N MET A 111 -0.56 -11.46 2.71
CA MET A 111 0.18 -12.21 3.73
C MET A 111 -0.52 -13.52 4.10
N ALA A 112 -1.84 -13.48 4.37
CA ALA A 112 -2.58 -14.68 4.76
C ALA A 112 -2.53 -15.77 3.67
N ARG A 113 -2.81 -15.39 2.41
CA ARG A 113 -2.79 -16.31 1.26
C ARG A 113 -1.38 -16.83 0.97
N MET A 114 -0.37 -15.98 1.09
CA MET A 114 1.03 -16.38 0.92
C MET A 114 1.42 -17.44 1.97
N LEU A 115 1.19 -17.17 3.25
CA LEU A 115 1.55 -18.06 4.35
C LEU A 115 0.83 -19.41 4.25
N GLU A 116 -0.47 -19.41 3.94
CA GLU A 116 -1.24 -20.64 3.69
C GLU A 116 -0.65 -21.46 2.54
N LYS A 117 -0.24 -20.80 1.45
CA LYS A 117 0.31 -21.50 0.27
C LYS A 117 1.69 -22.10 0.51
N VAL A 118 2.51 -21.50 1.38
CA VAL A 118 3.88 -21.99 1.67
C VAL A 118 3.95 -22.94 2.86
N GLU A 119 2.90 -23.03 3.68
CA GLU A 119 2.83 -23.94 4.84
C GLU A 119 3.15 -25.41 4.47
N PRO A 120 2.64 -25.98 3.36
CA PRO A 120 2.97 -27.35 2.96
C PRO A 120 4.46 -27.60 2.67
N TYR A 121 5.24 -26.53 2.46
CA TYR A 121 6.69 -26.60 2.23
C TYR A 121 7.51 -26.43 3.51
N GLY A 122 6.86 -26.36 4.68
CA GLY A 122 7.53 -26.25 5.97
C GLY A 122 7.97 -24.83 6.36
N VAL A 123 7.62 -23.82 5.56
CA VAL A 123 7.96 -22.41 5.81
C VAL A 123 7.18 -21.90 7.03
N LYS A 124 7.89 -21.55 8.10
CA LYS A 124 7.35 -21.06 9.37
C LYS A 124 8.12 -19.83 9.85
N TRP A 125 7.56 -19.12 10.83
CA TRP A 125 8.16 -17.91 11.36
C TRP A 125 9.52 -18.13 12.05
N ASP A 126 9.76 -19.31 12.62
CA ASP A 126 10.92 -19.66 13.44
C ASP A 126 12.07 -20.33 12.67
N ASN A 127 11.83 -20.72 11.42
CA ASN A 127 12.83 -21.35 10.54
C ASN A 127 13.05 -20.56 9.23
N THR A 128 12.63 -19.30 9.17
CA THR A 128 12.67 -18.50 7.94
C THR A 128 13.31 -17.14 8.18
N VAL A 129 14.24 -16.75 7.31
CA VAL A 129 14.70 -15.35 7.22
C VAL A 129 13.94 -14.59 6.14
N TYR A 130 13.58 -13.36 6.45
CA TYR A 130 12.82 -12.48 5.58
C TYR A 130 13.69 -11.36 4.99
N GLY A 131 13.62 -11.21 3.67
CA GLY A 131 14.25 -10.14 2.91
C GLY A 131 13.21 -9.30 2.17
N GLN A 132 13.52 -8.01 1.98
CA GLN A 132 12.67 -7.11 1.21
C GLN A 132 13.47 -6.24 0.25
N SER A 133 13.09 -6.25 -1.02
CA SER A 133 13.58 -5.33 -2.05
C SER A 133 12.48 -4.34 -2.41
N LEU A 134 12.34 -3.29 -1.61
CA LEU A 134 11.33 -2.24 -1.75
C LEU A 134 11.98 -0.86 -1.70
N CYS A 135 11.23 0.17 -2.09
CA CYS A 135 11.73 1.54 -2.17
C CYS A 135 11.98 2.13 -0.78
N SER A 136 13.09 2.89 -0.65
CA SER A 136 13.49 3.60 0.58
C SER A 136 12.51 4.70 1.04
N ASP A 137 11.52 5.04 0.22
CA ASP A 137 10.47 6.02 0.54
C ASP A 137 9.72 5.63 1.83
N GLU A 138 9.59 6.56 2.79
CA GLU A 138 9.12 6.28 4.14
C GLU A 138 7.69 5.76 4.19
N ILE A 139 6.86 6.13 3.21
CA ILE A 139 5.46 5.70 3.10
C ILE A 139 5.34 4.18 2.87
N ASN A 140 6.43 3.53 2.46
CA ASN A 140 6.47 2.07 2.33
C ASN A 140 6.55 1.34 3.68
N SER A 141 6.77 2.09 4.76
CA SER A 141 6.77 1.62 6.14
C SER A 141 5.47 1.95 6.89
N ASP A 142 4.45 2.48 6.20
CA ASP A 142 3.15 2.76 6.81
C ASP A 142 2.45 1.47 7.27
N ARG A 143 1.63 1.59 8.33
CA ARG A 143 0.93 0.45 8.94
C ARG A 143 0.04 -0.26 7.91
N GLY A 144 0.14 -1.59 7.89
CA GLY A 144 -0.67 -2.44 7.03
C GLY A 144 -0.10 -2.70 5.63
N HIS A 145 1.03 -2.08 5.27
CA HIS A 145 1.82 -2.55 4.13
C HIS A 145 2.35 -3.96 4.39
N LEU A 146 2.42 -4.77 3.33
CA LEU A 146 2.82 -6.17 3.39
C LEU A 146 4.20 -6.34 4.04
N SER A 147 5.15 -5.47 3.70
CA SER A 147 6.50 -5.42 4.28
C SER A 147 6.51 -5.32 5.80
N VAL A 148 5.72 -4.39 6.33
CA VAL A 148 5.62 -4.14 7.77
C VAL A 148 4.98 -5.33 8.48
N LEU A 149 3.95 -5.92 7.87
CA LEU A 149 3.28 -7.11 8.41
C LEU A 149 4.20 -8.33 8.45
N LEU A 150 4.96 -8.57 7.37
CA LEU A 150 5.91 -9.68 7.30
C LEU A 150 7.13 -9.47 8.18
N THR A 151 7.67 -8.25 8.27
CA THR A 151 8.75 -7.92 9.22
C THR A 151 8.32 -8.23 10.64
N LYS A 152 7.07 -7.91 11.00
CA LYS A 152 6.53 -8.24 12.32
C LYS A 152 6.37 -9.74 12.54
N TYR A 153 5.97 -10.49 11.50
CA TYR A 153 5.75 -11.93 11.58
C TYR A 153 7.05 -12.73 11.70
N PHE A 154 8.03 -12.43 10.84
CA PHE A 154 9.35 -13.07 10.83
C PHE A 154 10.35 -12.43 11.82
N GLY A 155 9.95 -11.39 12.55
CA GLY A 155 10.74 -10.72 13.59
C GLY A 155 11.68 -9.64 13.07
N HIS A 156 12.39 -9.89 11.97
CA HIS A 156 13.32 -8.95 11.34
C HIS A 156 13.23 -9.00 9.82
N SER A 157 13.85 -8.02 9.16
CA SER A 157 13.95 -7.99 7.70
C SER A 157 15.35 -7.57 7.23
N PHE A 158 15.84 -8.27 6.21
CA PHE A 158 17.05 -7.88 5.48
C PHE A 158 16.65 -6.95 4.32
N HIS A 159 17.26 -5.78 4.24
CA HIS A 159 16.94 -4.78 3.20
C HIS A 159 17.80 -5.02 1.97
N LEU A 160 17.21 -5.62 0.95
CA LEU A 160 17.84 -5.87 -0.36
C LEU A 160 17.68 -4.66 -1.30
N GLY A 161 16.68 -3.82 -1.03
CA GLY A 161 16.24 -2.75 -1.92
C GLY A 161 17.01 -1.44 -1.81
N GLY A 162 16.39 -0.39 -2.35
CA GLY A 162 16.82 1.01 -2.32
C GLY A 162 15.84 1.84 -3.13
N ILE A 163 16.18 3.06 -3.56
CA ILE A 163 15.23 3.91 -4.30
C ILE A 163 14.61 3.18 -5.51
N GLY A 164 13.29 3.32 -5.70
CA GLY A 164 12.55 2.61 -6.75
C GLY A 164 12.27 1.12 -6.51
N GLY A 165 12.90 0.49 -5.51
CA GLY A 165 12.64 -0.91 -5.12
C GLY A 165 13.52 -1.97 -5.79
N ALA A 166 14.51 -1.56 -6.57
CA ALA A 166 15.48 -2.48 -7.17
C ALA A 166 16.44 -3.05 -6.12
N PRO A 167 16.92 -4.30 -6.31
CA PRO A 167 17.73 -4.98 -5.31
C PRO A 167 19.22 -4.59 -5.39
N TYR A 168 19.55 -3.34 -5.02
CA TYR A 168 20.90 -2.78 -5.20
C TYR A 168 22.00 -3.47 -4.40
N VAL A 169 21.65 -4.27 -3.40
CA VAL A 169 22.64 -5.07 -2.66
C VAL A 169 23.36 -6.08 -3.56
N GLY A 170 22.76 -6.43 -4.71
CA GLY A 170 23.35 -7.30 -5.72
C GLY A 170 23.63 -8.73 -5.24
N LYS A 171 24.44 -9.46 -6.00
CA LYS A 171 24.83 -10.84 -5.70
C LYS A 171 25.56 -10.97 -4.36
N THR A 172 26.44 -10.01 -4.05
CA THR A 172 27.20 -10.00 -2.79
C THR A 172 26.26 -9.87 -1.60
N GLY A 173 25.31 -8.93 -1.63
CA GLY A 173 24.40 -8.76 -0.52
C GLY A 173 23.35 -9.86 -0.42
N PHE A 174 22.89 -10.43 -1.54
CA PHE A 174 22.04 -11.62 -1.50
C PHE A 174 22.80 -12.83 -0.92
N GLY A 175 24.07 -13.04 -1.29
CA GLY A 175 24.90 -14.09 -0.69
C GLY A 175 25.12 -13.89 0.82
N ALA A 176 25.35 -12.64 1.27
CA ALA A 176 25.42 -12.33 2.69
C ALA A 176 24.09 -12.65 3.41
N PHE A 177 22.95 -12.32 2.79
CA PHE A 177 21.63 -12.66 3.29
C PHE A 177 21.40 -14.18 3.38
N SER A 178 21.85 -14.95 2.38
CA SER A 178 21.76 -16.42 2.36
C SER A 178 22.53 -17.10 3.49
N HIS A 179 23.60 -16.50 4.00
CA HIS A 179 24.33 -17.05 5.16
C HIS A 179 23.58 -16.88 6.49
N HIS A 180 22.50 -16.09 6.52
CA HIS A 180 21.70 -15.91 7.74
C HIS A 180 20.54 -16.91 7.84
N VAL A 181 20.35 -17.75 6.83
CA VAL A 181 19.30 -18.77 6.82
C VAL A 181 19.53 -19.75 7.97
N PRO A 182 18.51 -20.08 8.78
CA PRO A 182 18.65 -21.10 9.81
C PRO A 182 19.06 -22.45 9.20
N ASP A 183 19.65 -23.33 10.00
CA ASP A 183 19.97 -24.68 9.54
C ASP A 183 18.71 -25.38 8.99
N ASP A 184 18.78 -25.86 7.75
CA ASP A 184 17.64 -26.42 6.99
C ASP A 184 16.40 -25.48 6.92
N GLY A 185 16.63 -24.17 7.05
CA GLY A 185 15.63 -23.13 7.05
C GLY A 185 15.28 -22.61 5.66
N HIS A 186 14.44 -21.58 5.62
CA HIS A 186 13.91 -21.02 4.37
C HIS A 186 14.22 -19.52 4.25
N VAL A 187 14.09 -19.03 3.03
CA VAL A 187 14.15 -17.61 2.69
C VAL A 187 12.82 -17.16 2.13
N VAL A 188 12.31 -16.03 2.59
CA VAL A 188 11.22 -15.30 1.96
C VAL A 188 11.74 -13.96 1.47
N VAL A 189 11.50 -13.62 0.20
CA VAL A 189 11.76 -12.29 -0.36
C VAL A 189 10.48 -11.68 -0.92
N VAL A 190 10.14 -10.48 -0.43
CA VAL A 190 9.15 -9.61 -1.09
C VAL A 190 9.88 -8.54 -1.89
N PHE A 191 9.48 -8.31 -3.14
CA PHE A 191 10.13 -7.33 -4.00
C PHE A 191 9.17 -6.57 -4.92
N GLY A 192 9.61 -5.39 -5.35
CA GLY A 192 8.99 -4.62 -6.41
C GLY A 192 8.97 -3.12 -6.15
N PRO A 193 8.45 -2.34 -7.13
CA PRO A 193 8.31 -0.91 -6.99
C PRO A 193 7.08 -0.56 -6.16
N HIS A 194 6.89 0.75 -5.94
CA HIS A 194 5.67 1.27 -5.34
C HIS A 194 5.06 2.41 -6.17
N ILE A 195 3.78 2.68 -5.93
CA ILE A 195 3.07 3.82 -6.51
C ILE A 195 2.07 4.40 -5.52
N GLY A 196 2.02 5.72 -5.43
CA GLY A 196 1.02 6.44 -4.65
C GLY A 196 -0.28 6.65 -5.42
N ILE A 197 -1.40 6.61 -4.71
CA ILE A 197 -2.69 7.08 -5.20
C ILE A 197 -3.11 8.30 -4.36
N SER A 198 -3.40 9.42 -5.02
CA SER A 198 -3.83 10.63 -4.33
C SER A 198 -5.25 10.51 -3.76
N PRO A 199 -5.69 11.40 -2.86
CA PRO A 199 -7.07 11.43 -2.37
C PRO A 199 -8.15 11.67 -3.45
N THR A 200 -7.74 11.99 -4.68
CA THR A 200 -8.61 12.17 -5.86
C THR A 200 -8.42 11.07 -6.90
N GLY A 201 -7.66 10.01 -6.58
CA GLY A 201 -7.45 8.86 -7.46
C GLY A 201 -6.35 9.03 -8.51
N GLU A 202 -5.53 10.08 -8.43
CA GLU A 202 -4.40 10.27 -9.34
C GLU A 202 -3.26 9.31 -9.00
N LEU A 203 -2.80 8.54 -9.99
CA LEU A 203 -1.65 7.65 -9.85
C LEU A 203 -0.34 8.42 -9.87
N GLY A 204 0.64 7.98 -9.09
CA GLY A 204 1.95 8.61 -9.05
C GLY A 204 2.05 9.76 -8.04
N LYS A 205 0.99 10.01 -7.27
CA LYS A 205 0.89 11.13 -6.32
C LYS A 205 0.51 10.66 -4.93
N PHE A 206 1.00 11.36 -3.93
CA PHE A 206 0.71 11.07 -2.53
C PHE A 206 0.68 12.35 -1.69
N LEU A 207 -0.22 12.41 -0.70
CA LEU A 207 -0.26 13.48 0.29
C LEU A 207 0.42 12.99 1.56
N ARG A 208 1.65 13.45 1.79
CA ARG A 208 2.46 13.05 2.96
C ARG A 208 2.00 13.78 4.21
N VAL A 209 2.21 13.15 5.37
CA VAL A 209 1.92 13.76 6.67
C VAL A 209 2.71 15.06 6.82
N GLY A 210 2.03 16.14 7.20
CA GLY A 210 2.66 17.47 7.36
C GLY A 210 2.85 18.27 6.06
N GLN A 211 2.44 17.74 4.90
CA GLN A 211 2.45 18.49 3.63
C GLN A 211 1.06 19.01 3.27
N SER A 212 1.00 20.21 2.67
CA SER A 212 -0.23 20.79 2.12
C SER A 212 -0.46 20.47 0.65
N ALA A 213 0.57 19.98 -0.05
CA ALA A 213 0.56 19.70 -1.48
C ALA A 213 0.93 18.24 -1.76
N LEU A 214 0.40 17.71 -2.88
CA LEU A 214 0.76 16.38 -3.37
C LEU A 214 2.20 16.36 -3.87
N SER A 215 2.93 15.30 -3.50
CA SER A 215 4.26 14.99 -4.03
C SER A 215 4.23 13.68 -4.84
N THR A 216 5.30 13.42 -5.59
CA THR A 216 5.44 12.22 -6.41
C THR A 216 5.64 10.95 -5.59
N SER A 217 5.10 9.83 -6.05
CA SER A 217 5.30 8.50 -5.46
C SER A 217 5.10 7.40 -6.53
N CYS A 218 6.09 6.62 -6.94
CA CYS A 218 7.50 6.64 -6.50
C CYS A 218 8.29 7.81 -7.11
N GLY A 219 8.89 8.66 -6.26
CA GLY A 219 9.68 9.80 -6.71
C GLY A 219 10.87 9.41 -7.59
N ALA A 220 11.62 8.37 -7.23
CA ALA A 220 12.81 7.93 -7.98
C ALA A 220 12.48 7.39 -9.37
N VAL A 221 11.44 6.55 -9.48
CA VAL A 221 10.97 5.99 -10.76
C VAL A 221 10.45 7.11 -11.68
N ILE A 222 9.67 8.05 -11.13
CA ILE A 222 9.17 9.22 -11.90
C ILE A 222 10.33 10.13 -12.32
N ALA A 223 11.32 10.36 -11.45
CA ALA A 223 12.51 11.13 -11.77
C ALA A 223 13.35 10.45 -12.86
N ALA A 224 13.50 9.13 -12.82
CA ALA A 224 14.24 8.37 -13.85
C ALA A 224 13.54 8.49 -15.21
N TYR A 225 12.22 8.39 -15.24
CA TYR A 225 11.43 8.64 -16.44
C TYR A 225 11.60 10.07 -16.97
N SER A 226 11.47 11.08 -16.09
CA SER A 226 11.65 12.49 -16.47
C SER A 226 13.06 12.78 -16.99
N GLN A 227 14.08 12.15 -16.41
CA GLN A 227 15.46 12.25 -16.87
C GLN A 227 15.61 11.69 -18.29
N CYS A 228 15.01 10.53 -18.57
CA CYS A 228 15.05 9.91 -19.89
C CYS A 228 14.31 10.73 -20.97
N THR A 229 13.22 11.42 -20.63
CA THR A 229 12.44 12.22 -21.58
C THR A 229 12.89 13.68 -21.68
N SER A 230 13.81 14.12 -20.81
CA SER A 230 14.34 15.50 -20.81
C SER A 230 15.14 15.89 -22.06
N GLY A 231 15.59 14.91 -22.86
CA GLY A 231 16.54 15.11 -23.95
C GLY A 231 17.99 15.30 -23.49
N ALA A 232 18.25 15.36 -22.17
CA ALA A 232 19.60 15.45 -21.63
C ALA A 232 20.32 14.10 -21.66
N ASN A 233 21.60 14.10 -22.04
CA ASN A 233 22.46 12.93 -21.91
C ASN A 233 23.08 12.91 -20.50
N LEU A 234 22.45 12.21 -19.57
CA LEU A 234 22.91 12.11 -18.19
C LEU A 234 23.83 10.88 -18.00
N PRO A 235 25.15 11.06 -17.79
CA PRO A 235 26.07 9.96 -17.59
C PRO A 235 25.78 9.23 -16.26
N ALA A 236 26.39 8.06 -16.06
CA ALA A 236 26.37 7.41 -14.77
C ALA A 236 27.09 8.30 -13.73
N ASP A 237 26.47 8.46 -12.57
CA ASP A 237 27.01 9.25 -11.46
C ASP A 237 27.39 8.31 -10.30
N PRO A 238 28.68 8.20 -9.92
CA PRO A 238 29.11 7.41 -8.77
C PRO A 238 28.53 7.86 -7.43
N GLN A 239 28.05 9.11 -7.32
CA GLN A 239 27.38 9.63 -6.14
C GLN A 239 25.85 9.40 -6.18
N ASP A 240 25.30 9.00 -7.33
CA ASP A 240 23.88 8.73 -7.55
C ASP A 240 23.68 7.43 -8.34
N MET A 241 24.37 6.37 -7.88
CA MET A 241 24.44 5.09 -8.59
C MET A 241 23.07 4.43 -8.74
N MET A 242 22.24 4.47 -7.70
CA MET A 242 20.92 3.85 -7.73
C MET A 242 20.00 4.52 -8.76
N GLN A 243 20.00 5.85 -8.82
CA GLN A 243 19.19 6.58 -9.79
C GLN A 243 19.74 6.42 -11.21
N SER A 244 21.08 6.37 -11.34
CA SER A 244 21.74 6.09 -12.62
C SER A 244 21.37 4.71 -13.17
N TRP A 245 21.30 3.71 -12.29
CA TRP A 245 20.83 2.38 -12.66
C TRP A 245 19.36 2.40 -13.09
N LEU A 246 18.45 3.01 -12.30
CA LEU A 246 17.02 3.11 -12.65
C LEU A 246 16.81 3.78 -14.00
N ARG A 247 17.48 4.92 -14.23
CA ARG A 247 17.44 5.63 -15.51
C ARG A 247 17.90 4.72 -16.64
N GLY A 248 19.00 3.99 -16.44
CA GLY A 248 19.52 3.02 -17.40
C GLY A 248 18.49 1.95 -17.78
N GLN A 249 17.85 1.32 -16.79
CA GLN A 249 16.85 0.27 -17.02
C GLN A 249 15.55 0.79 -17.65
N LEU A 250 15.12 2.02 -17.30
CA LEU A 250 13.87 2.59 -17.82
C LEU A 250 14.02 3.23 -19.20
N LYS A 251 15.25 3.64 -19.58
CA LYS A 251 15.52 4.34 -20.86
C LYS A 251 14.94 3.64 -22.10
N PRO A 252 15.05 2.30 -22.28
CA PRO A 252 14.46 1.60 -23.42
C PRO A 252 12.93 1.75 -23.52
N HIS A 253 12.26 1.94 -22.39
CA HIS A 253 10.79 1.94 -22.28
C HIS A 253 10.16 3.33 -22.38
N CYS A 254 10.95 4.41 -22.26
CA CYS A 254 10.41 5.76 -22.07
C CYS A 254 9.52 6.25 -23.22
N ARG A 255 9.84 5.91 -24.48
CA ARG A 255 9.01 6.26 -25.64
C ARG A 255 7.67 5.53 -25.65
N GLU A 256 7.65 4.30 -25.15
CA GLU A 256 6.41 3.50 -25.03
C GLU A 256 5.53 4.08 -23.93
N ILE A 257 6.13 4.37 -22.77
CA ILE A 257 5.45 4.97 -21.61
C ILE A 257 4.82 6.31 -21.98
N GLU A 258 5.53 7.17 -22.72
CA GLU A 258 5.02 8.47 -23.17
C GLU A 258 3.75 8.36 -24.04
N ARG A 259 3.64 7.28 -24.83
CA ARG A 259 2.51 7.03 -25.73
C ARG A 259 1.37 6.24 -25.08
N SER A 260 1.56 5.79 -23.83
CA SER A 260 0.57 5.00 -23.11
C SER A 260 -0.65 5.83 -22.72
N VAL A 261 -1.82 5.19 -22.72
CA VAL A 261 -3.07 5.79 -22.21
C VAL A 261 -2.95 6.16 -20.73
N ASN A 262 -2.16 5.39 -19.96
CA ASN A 262 -1.93 5.63 -18.54
C ASN A 262 -0.42 5.59 -18.24
N PRO A 263 0.34 6.67 -18.52
CA PRO A 263 1.80 6.66 -18.41
C PRO A 263 2.32 6.29 -17.02
N MET A 264 1.67 6.73 -15.93
CA MET A 264 2.13 6.39 -14.57
C MET A 264 1.92 4.91 -14.21
N LYS A 265 0.82 4.30 -14.70
CA LYS A 265 0.59 2.87 -14.57
C LYS A 265 1.63 2.10 -15.37
N ASP A 266 1.84 2.48 -16.63
CA ASP A 266 2.78 1.78 -17.49
C ASP A 266 4.22 1.90 -16.97
N LEU A 267 4.61 3.09 -16.49
CA LEU A 267 5.89 3.34 -15.86
C LEU A 267 6.17 2.40 -14.68
N VAL A 268 5.24 2.26 -13.72
CA VAL A 268 5.46 1.37 -12.58
C VAL A 268 5.47 -0.10 -12.99
N MET A 269 4.70 -0.48 -14.02
CA MET A 269 4.70 -1.85 -14.56
C MET A 269 6.02 -2.18 -15.25
N LYS A 270 6.60 -1.26 -16.04
CA LYS A 270 7.92 -1.43 -16.65
C LYS A 270 9.01 -1.49 -15.59
N ALA A 271 8.95 -0.62 -14.58
CA ALA A 271 9.85 -0.67 -13.43
C ALA A 271 9.77 -2.02 -12.71
N TYR A 272 8.57 -2.57 -12.51
CA TYR A 272 8.39 -3.90 -11.92
C TYR A 272 9.11 -4.98 -12.73
N ARG A 273 8.99 -4.98 -14.06
CA ARG A 273 9.65 -5.98 -14.91
C ARG A 273 11.17 -5.91 -14.84
N GLU A 274 11.74 -4.70 -14.81
CA GLU A 274 13.19 -4.53 -14.65
C GLU A 274 13.68 -5.00 -13.27
N ILE A 275 12.92 -4.69 -12.22
CA ILE A 275 13.21 -5.13 -10.85
C ILE A 275 13.10 -6.65 -10.72
N GLU A 276 12.04 -7.25 -11.26
CA GLU A 276 11.83 -8.70 -11.31
C GLU A 276 13.00 -9.38 -12.02
N ALA A 277 13.39 -8.89 -13.19
CA ALA A 277 14.54 -9.41 -13.93
C ALA A 277 15.84 -9.31 -13.14
N GLU A 278 16.07 -8.22 -12.40
CA GLU A 278 17.24 -8.08 -11.53
C GLU A 278 17.21 -9.07 -10.36
N VAL A 279 16.06 -9.20 -9.68
CA VAL A 279 15.89 -10.18 -8.59
C VAL A 279 16.24 -11.58 -9.09
N MET A 280 15.70 -12.02 -10.23
CA MET A 280 15.99 -13.33 -10.79
C MET A 280 17.48 -13.54 -11.13
N ARG A 281 18.23 -12.45 -11.39
CA ARG A 281 19.67 -12.51 -11.69
C ARG A 281 20.56 -12.57 -10.46
N ILE A 282 20.08 -12.12 -9.30
CA ILE A 282 20.90 -12.06 -8.07
C ILE A 282 20.58 -13.15 -7.06
N VAL A 283 19.36 -13.71 -7.10
CA VAL A 283 18.97 -14.75 -6.15
C VAL A 283 19.69 -16.06 -6.43
N ASN A 284 19.94 -16.82 -5.38
CA ASN A 284 20.47 -18.18 -5.43
C ASN A 284 19.73 -19.06 -4.39
N THR A 285 20.06 -20.35 -4.36
CA THR A 285 19.57 -21.32 -3.38
C THR A 285 20.75 -22.00 -2.66
N ASP A 286 21.86 -21.29 -2.50
CA ASP A 286 23.14 -21.83 -2.05
C ASP A 286 23.25 -21.76 -0.53
N TYR A 287 22.25 -22.32 0.16
CA TYR A 287 22.13 -22.29 1.63
C TYR A 287 21.51 -23.59 2.19
N GLY A 288 21.73 -24.72 1.49
CA GLY A 288 21.33 -26.04 1.94
C GLY A 288 20.03 -26.56 1.30
N SER A 289 19.27 -27.36 2.06
CA SER A 289 18.04 -28.01 1.59
C SER A 289 16.82 -27.08 1.54
N GLY A 290 16.98 -25.87 2.05
CA GLY A 290 15.97 -24.84 2.20
C GLY A 290 15.29 -24.39 0.91
N HIS A 291 14.19 -23.65 1.09
CA HIS A 291 13.43 -23.08 -0.01
C HIS A 291 13.64 -21.58 -0.14
N LEU A 292 13.63 -21.08 -1.37
CA LEU A 292 13.51 -19.65 -1.67
C LEU A 292 12.07 -19.35 -2.09
N VAL A 293 11.34 -18.61 -1.28
CA VAL A 293 10.03 -18.06 -1.60
C VAL A 293 10.21 -16.64 -2.13
N LEU A 294 9.73 -16.40 -3.35
CA LEU A 294 9.75 -15.08 -3.99
C LEU A 294 8.31 -14.59 -4.17
N LEU A 295 8.00 -13.42 -3.64
CA LEU A 295 6.73 -12.72 -3.84
C LEU A 295 6.98 -11.33 -4.43
N GLY A 296 6.78 -11.21 -5.74
CA GLY A 296 6.93 -9.97 -6.49
C GLY A 296 5.58 -9.29 -6.72
N GLY A 297 5.56 -7.97 -6.67
CA GLY A 297 4.37 -7.20 -7.03
C GLY A 297 4.56 -5.70 -6.94
N ILE A 298 3.46 -4.97 -7.06
CA ILE A 298 3.45 -3.51 -6.91
C ILE A 298 2.88 -3.16 -5.55
N GLN A 299 3.66 -2.45 -4.74
CA GLN A 299 3.16 -1.85 -3.52
C GLN A 299 2.38 -0.57 -3.84
N ILE A 300 1.16 -0.45 -3.32
CA ILE A 300 0.27 0.67 -3.62
C ILE A 300 0.02 1.46 -2.33
N ASN A 301 0.55 2.67 -2.26
CA ASN A 301 0.36 3.56 -1.12
C ASN A 301 -0.97 4.31 -1.28
N MET A 302 -1.90 4.06 -0.37
CA MET A 302 -3.26 4.58 -0.40
C MET A 302 -3.36 5.90 0.39
N PRO A 303 -4.34 6.77 0.10
CA PRO A 303 -4.55 8.00 0.87
C PRO A 303 -4.65 7.77 2.38
N HIS A 304 -4.22 8.76 3.16
CA HIS A 304 -4.15 8.68 4.62
C HIS A 304 -5.47 8.17 5.24
N SER A 305 -5.35 7.35 6.29
CA SER A 305 -6.38 6.51 6.94
C SER A 305 -6.75 5.20 6.22
N MET A 306 -6.27 4.95 5.00
CA MET A 306 -6.42 3.66 4.31
C MET A 306 -5.15 2.81 4.46
N ARG A 307 -5.33 1.49 4.58
CA ARG A 307 -4.21 0.54 4.54
C ARG A 307 -3.65 0.43 3.13
N GLY A 308 -2.34 0.25 3.03
CA GLY A 308 -1.66 -0.03 1.78
C GLY A 308 -2.17 -1.29 1.08
N PHE A 309 -2.18 -1.26 -0.24
CA PHE A 309 -2.49 -2.41 -1.08
C PHE A 309 -1.19 -2.99 -1.66
N PHE A 310 -1.26 -4.23 -2.10
CA PHE A 310 -0.22 -4.90 -2.86
C PHE A 310 -0.88 -5.67 -3.99
N ALA A 311 -0.32 -5.57 -5.19
CA ALA A 311 -0.77 -6.31 -6.38
C ALA A 311 0.28 -7.39 -6.70
N PRO A 312 0.02 -8.66 -6.32
CA PRO A 312 0.93 -9.77 -6.63
C PRO A 312 1.03 -9.98 -8.15
N MET A 313 2.26 -10.17 -8.62
CA MET A 313 2.57 -10.39 -10.04
C MET A 313 3.54 -11.54 -10.26
N HIS A 314 4.23 -11.97 -9.20
CA HIS A 314 5.07 -13.17 -9.17
C HIS A 314 4.92 -13.82 -7.81
N PHE A 315 4.71 -15.14 -7.78
CA PHE A 315 4.78 -15.90 -6.54
C PHE A 315 5.30 -17.30 -6.85
N SER A 316 6.50 -17.60 -6.37
CA SER A 316 7.12 -18.90 -6.63
C SER A 316 7.88 -19.40 -5.42
N ILE A 317 8.06 -20.72 -5.36
CA ILE A 317 9.02 -21.35 -4.47
C ILE A 317 10.09 -22.08 -5.28
N ARG A 318 11.35 -21.98 -4.85
CA ARG A 318 12.52 -22.53 -5.55
C ARG A 318 13.34 -23.39 -4.60
N SER A 319 14.00 -24.39 -5.17
CA SER A 319 14.93 -25.28 -4.47
C SER A 319 16.15 -25.52 -5.34
N ALA A 320 17.30 -25.82 -4.73
CA ALA A 320 18.51 -26.13 -5.47
C ALA A 320 18.29 -27.30 -6.46
N GLY A 321 18.70 -27.08 -7.72
CA GLY A 321 18.63 -28.10 -8.78
C GLY A 321 17.22 -28.47 -9.24
N LYS A 322 16.17 -27.73 -8.84
CA LYS A 322 14.79 -27.98 -9.26
C LYS A 322 14.21 -26.77 -9.97
N GLU A 323 13.30 -27.03 -10.91
CA GLU A 323 12.52 -25.98 -11.54
C GLU A 323 11.67 -25.22 -10.49
N PRO A 324 11.55 -23.88 -10.62
CA PRO A 324 10.64 -23.11 -9.77
C PRO A 324 9.20 -23.61 -9.85
N VAL A 325 8.53 -23.71 -8.71
CA VAL A 325 7.09 -23.99 -8.65
C VAL A 325 6.35 -22.68 -8.59
N ASP A 326 5.44 -22.46 -9.53
CA ASP A 326 4.53 -21.31 -9.55
C ASP A 326 3.41 -21.50 -8.50
N LEU A 327 3.24 -20.48 -7.67
CA LEU A 327 2.28 -20.42 -6.58
C LEU A 327 1.24 -19.30 -6.79
N MET A 328 1.24 -18.62 -7.94
CA MET A 328 0.36 -17.48 -8.23
C MET A 328 -1.13 -17.77 -8.03
N SER A 329 -1.57 -19.02 -8.17
CA SER A 329 -2.95 -19.45 -7.89
C SER A 329 -3.43 -19.18 -6.46
N ALA A 330 -2.53 -18.82 -5.53
CA ALA A 330 -2.92 -18.31 -4.21
C ALA A 330 -3.69 -16.98 -4.29
N PHE A 331 -3.56 -16.22 -5.39
CA PHE A 331 -4.12 -14.88 -5.54
C PHE A 331 -5.30 -14.79 -6.51
N ASP A 332 -5.78 -15.94 -7.00
CA ASP A 332 -7.01 -16.04 -7.80
C ASP A 332 -8.29 -15.77 -6.97
#